data_AF-A0A968FPA8-F1
#
_entry.id   AF-A0A968FPA8-F1
#
_cell.length_a   1.000
_cell.length_b   1.000
_cell.length_c   1.000
_cell.angle_alpha   90.00
_cell.angle_beta   90.00
_cell.angle_gamma   90.00
#
_symmetry.space_group_name_H-M   'P 1'
#
loop_
_entity.id
_entity.type
_entity.pdbx_description
1 polymer ?
#
loop_
_entity_poly.entity_id
_entity_poly.type
_entity_poly.pdbx_seq_one_letter_code
_entity_poly.pdbx_strand_id
1 'polypeptide(L)'
;MSQGTRISNRVVRSPRGTQLTARSWLTEAPLRMLMNNLDPEVAEKPQELVVYGGIGRAARNWECFDKIVEVLERLEKDETLLVQSGKPVGVFKTHANAPRVLIANSNLVPHWADWEHFNELDRQGLMMYGQMTAGSWIYIGSQGIVQGTYETFVAMGREHYGGDLTGRWILTAGLGGMGGAQPLAATMAGASLLAVECDPSHIHKRLDTGYLDVMETDLDGALARIDRASKDGKPVSVGLLGNAAEVLPELVRRGVRPDAVTDQTSAHDPLNGYLPAGWTLEQAVELRERDPERVVREARQSMAVHVRAMLEFHAMGIPTFDYGNNIRQMASEEGVDNAFDFPGFVPAYIRPLFCRGVGPFRWAALSGNPEDIFRTDAKVKELIPDDHHLHNWLDMARERIHFQGLPARICWVGLGDRARLGLAFNEMVASGALEAPIVIGRDHLDSGSVASPNRETEAMRDGSDAVSDWPLLNALLNTASGATWVSLHHGGGVGMGFSQHAGMVIVCDGSDDAAGRIERVLTNDPASGVMRHADAGYEIARQCAREKGLDLPMLDE
;
A
#
# COMPACT_ATOMS: atom_id res chain seq x y z
N MET A 1 -12.61 -29.24 -5.39
CA MET A 1 -13.97 -28.68 -5.58
C MET A 1 -14.07 -27.17 -5.24
N SER A 2 -12.98 -26.39 -5.16
CA SER A 2 -13.01 -25.01 -4.64
C SER A 2 -12.93 -23.88 -5.70
N GLN A 3 -12.38 -24.12 -6.90
CA GLN A 3 -12.20 -23.06 -7.92
C GLN A 3 -13.51 -22.37 -8.35
N GLY A 4 -14.64 -23.10 -8.38
CA GLY A 4 -15.94 -22.57 -8.81
C GLY A 4 -16.59 -21.53 -7.87
N THR A 5 -16.05 -21.31 -6.67
CA THR A 5 -16.63 -20.38 -5.67
C THR A 5 -15.96 -19.00 -5.64
N ARG A 6 -14.86 -18.80 -6.38
CA ARG A 6 -14.08 -17.55 -6.37
C ARG A 6 -14.35 -16.64 -7.56
N ILE A 7 -14.94 -17.15 -8.64
CA ILE A 7 -15.24 -16.37 -9.85
C ILE A 7 -16.71 -15.99 -9.85
N SER A 8 -17.02 -14.72 -10.09
CA SER A 8 -18.38 -14.23 -10.31
C SER A 8 -18.39 -13.08 -11.29
N ASN A 9 -19.41 -12.99 -12.13
CA ASN A 9 -19.60 -11.87 -13.06
C ASN A 9 -20.33 -10.67 -12.41
N ARG A 10 -20.51 -10.69 -11.08
CA ARG A 10 -21.20 -9.62 -10.37
C ARG A 10 -20.32 -8.37 -10.32
N VAL A 11 -20.95 -7.21 -10.45
CA VAL A 11 -20.29 -5.93 -10.25
C VAL A 11 -20.64 -5.42 -8.86
N VAL A 12 -19.63 -5.26 -8.00
CA VAL A 12 -19.78 -4.74 -6.64
C VAL A 12 -19.37 -3.27 -6.63
N ARG A 13 -20.15 -2.41 -5.98
CA ARG A 13 -19.81 -1.02 -5.70
C ARG A 13 -20.31 -0.65 -4.32
N SER A 14 -19.62 0.25 -3.65
CA SER A 14 -20.08 0.73 -2.35
C SER A 14 -21.37 1.56 -2.50
N PRO A 15 -22.37 1.38 -1.60
CA PRO A 15 -23.46 2.32 -1.42
C PRO A 15 -22.96 3.76 -1.24
N ARG A 16 -23.79 4.73 -1.66
CA ARG A 16 -23.50 6.18 -1.63
C ARG A 16 -24.62 6.92 -0.87
N GLY A 17 -24.40 8.18 -0.54
CA GLY A 17 -25.35 9.03 0.18
C GLY A 17 -25.51 8.66 1.66
N THR A 18 -26.57 9.16 2.30
CA THR A 18 -26.77 9.08 3.75
C THR A 18 -27.68 7.93 4.21
N GLN A 19 -28.30 7.20 3.28
CA GLN A 19 -29.16 6.07 3.62
C GLN A 19 -28.32 4.87 4.07
N LEU A 20 -28.63 4.33 5.25
CA LEU A 20 -27.96 3.15 5.80
C LEU A 20 -28.62 1.86 5.30
N THR A 21 -27.80 0.84 5.06
CA THR A 21 -28.23 -0.56 4.91
C THR A 21 -27.99 -1.30 6.23
N ALA A 22 -26.88 -1.04 6.91
CA ALA A 22 -26.57 -1.56 8.24
C ALA A 22 -27.23 -0.76 9.36
N ARG A 23 -27.12 -1.24 10.60
CA ARG A 23 -27.78 -0.64 11.78
C ARG A 23 -27.20 0.69 12.26
N SER A 24 -25.97 1.02 11.88
CA SER A 24 -25.26 2.23 12.30
C SER A 24 -24.17 2.60 11.32
N TRP A 25 -23.66 3.84 11.37
CA TRP A 25 -22.50 4.25 10.58
C TRP A 25 -21.23 3.44 10.89
N LEU A 26 -21.06 2.93 12.11
CA LEU A 26 -19.91 2.10 12.49
C LEU A 26 -19.94 0.70 11.85
N THR A 27 -21.09 0.23 11.41
CA THR A 27 -21.27 -1.05 10.71
C THR A 27 -21.49 -0.86 9.20
N GLU A 28 -22.04 0.28 8.80
CA GLU A 28 -22.16 0.71 7.40
C GLU A 28 -20.79 1.02 6.80
N ALA A 29 -19.89 1.65 7.55
CA ALA A 29 -18.55 1.99 7.08
C ALA A 29 -17.73 0.78 6.61
N PRO A 30 -17.52 -0.29 7.42
CA PRO A 30 -16.81 -1.47 6.94
C PRO A 30 -17.55 -2.18 5.79
N LEU A 31 -18.89 -2.12 5.73
CA LEU A 31 -19.67 -2.66 4.62
C LEU A 31 -19.36 -1.92 3.30
N ARG A 32 -19.43 -0.59 3.33
CA ARG A 32 -19.10 0.28 2.21
C ARG A 32 -17.65 0.08 1.78
N MET A 33 -16.72 0.06 2.73
CA MET A 33 -15.30 -0.09 2.39
C MET A 33 -14.95 -1.49 1.85
N LEU A 34 -15.59 -2.56 2.34
CA LEU A 34 -15.49 -3.90 1.75
C LEU A 34 -15.93 -3.89 0.28
N MET A 35 -17.07 -3.25 -0.01
CA MET A 35 -17.58 -3.15 -1.37
C MET A 35 -16.72 -2.22 -2.24
N ASN A 36 -16.16 -1.14 -1.67
CA ASN A 36 -15.26 -0.22 -2.38
C ASN A 36 -13.97 -0.94 -2.81
N ASN A 37 -13.43 -1.82 -1.96
CA ASN A 37 -12.29 -2.66 -2.31
C ASN A 37 -12.54 -3.56 -3.54
N LEU A 38 -13.79 -3.77 -3.95
CA LEU A 38 -14.17 -4.59 -5.10
C LEU A 38 -14.80 -3.77 -6.24
N ASP A 39 -14.80 -2.44 -6.15
CA ASP A 39 -15.28 -1.58 -7.23
C ASP A 39 -14.40 -1.80 -8.48
N PRO A 40 -14.98 -1.98 -9.69
CA PRO A 40 -14.19 -2.11 -10.92
C PRO A 40 -13.24 -0.95 -11.20
N GLU A 41 -13.55 0.25 -10.70
CA GLU A 41 -12.68 1.42 -10.80
C GLU A 41 -11.46 1.32 -9.86
N VAL A 42 -11.56 0.51 -8.81
CA VAL A 42 -10.59 0.40 -7.71
C VAL A 42 -9.73 -0.86 -7.84
N ALA A 43 -10.37 -2.03 -7.87
CA ALA A 43 -9.70 -3.32 -7.81
C ALA A 43 -9.07 -3.75 -9.14
N GLU A 44 -7.99 -4.52 -9.10
CA GLU A 44 -7.36 -5.08 -10.29
C GLU A 44 -8.23 -6.16 -10.95
N LYS A 45 -8.78 -7.11 -10.17
CA LYS A 45 -9.57 -8.23 -10.70
C LYS A 45 -10.71 -8.60 -9.73
N PRO A 46 -11.71 -7.71 -9.56
CA PRO A 46 -12.75 -7.87 -8.53
C PRO A 46 -13.64 -9.09 -8.73
N GLN A 47 -13.77 -9.58 -9.97
CA GLN A 47 -14.52 -10.80 -10.33
C GLN A 47 -14.01 -12.03 -9.56
N GLU A 48 -12.73 -12.01 -9.18
CA GLU A 48 -12.01 -13.02 -8.41
C GLU A 48 -11.73 -12.60 -6.97
N LEU A 49 -12.41 -11.54 -6.50
CA LEU A 49 -12.21 -10.85 -5.22
C LEU A 49 -10.83 -10.21 -5.04
N VAL A 50 -9.99 -10.20 -6.09
CA VAL A 50 -8.61 -9.70 -6.06
C VAL A 50 -8.63 -8.18 -6.16
N VAL A 51 -8.05 -7.55 -5.16
CA VAL A 51 -7.93 -6.09 -5.05
C VAL A 51 -6.62 -5.63 -5.68
N TYR A 52 -5.46 -6.13 -5.21
CA TYR A 52 -4.14 -5.80 -5.75
C TYR A 52 -3.04 -6.79 -5.26
N GLY A 53 -1.82 -6.64 -5.78
CA GLY A 53 -0.61 -7.27 -5.22
C GLY A 53 -0.55 -8.78 -5.39
N GLY A 54 -0.66 -9.27 -6.62
CA GLY A 54 -0.82 -10.70 -6.90
C GLY A 54 -2.25 -11.14 -6.57
N ILE A 55 -2.41 -11.98 -5.56
CA ILE A 55 -3.70 -12.57 -5.16
C ILE A 55 -4.30 -11.97 -3.88
N GLY A 56 -3.97 -10.72 -3.55
CA GLY A 56 -4.53 -10.01 -2.39
C GLY A 56 -6.03 -9.80 -2.54
N ARG A 57 -6.83 -10.42 -1.66
CA ARG A 57 -8.30 -10.47 -1.77
C ARG A 57 -9.04 -9.77 -0.64
N ALA A 58 -10.27 -9.33 -0.93
CA ALA A 58 -11.16 -8.70 0.05
C ALA A 58 -11.93 -9.70 0.94
N ALA A 59 -12.23 -10.89 0.40
CA ALA A 59 -12.88 -12.00 1.09
C ALA A 59 -12.37 -13.34 0.52
N ARG A 60 -12.51 -14.43 1.28
CA ARG A 60 -11.90 -15.73 0.92
C ARG A 60 -12.45 -16.31 -0.38
N ASN A 61 -13.76 -16.22 -0.51
CA ASN A 61 -14.56 -16.64 -1.66
C ASN A 61 -15.90 -15.90 -1.60
N TRP A 62 -16.73 -16.07 -2.62
CA TRP A 62 -17.97 -15.30 -2.73
C TRP A 62 -18.99 -15.64 -1.64
N GLU A 63 -19.06 -16.89 -1.17
CA GLU A 63 -19.90 -17.27 -0.03
C GLU A 63 -19.49 -16.52 1.24
N CYS A 64 -18.18 -16.39 1.49
CA CYS A 64 -17.68 -15.61 2.61
C CYS A 64 -18.00 -14.12 2.45
N PHE A 65 -17.87 -13.56 1.25
CA PHE A 65 -18.26 -12.17 0.96
C PHE A 65 -19.73 -11.93 1.29
N ASP A 66 -20.62 -12.77 0.76
CA ASP A 66 -22.07 -12.66 0.97
C ASP A 66 -22.43 -12.77 2.45
N LYS A 67 -21.76 -13.67 3.17
CA LYS A 67 -21.97 -13.81 4.62
C LYS A 67 -21.40 -12.64 5.42
N ILE A 68 -20.29 -12.02 5.01
CA ILE A 68 -19.76 -10.81 5.66
C ILE A 68 -20.76 -9.67 5.51
N VAL A 69 -21.29 -9.46 4.30
CA VAL A 69 -22.32 -8.44 4.01
C VAL A 69 -23.53 -8.64 4.92
N GLU A 70 -24.12 -9.84 4.92
CA GLU A 70 -25.27 -10.18 5.78
C GLU A 70 -25.00 -9.91 7.26
N VAL A 71 -23.81 -10.29 7.76
CA VAL A 71 -23.47 -10.09 9.16
C VAL A 71 -23.30 -8.61 9.50
N LEU A 72 -22.63 -7.83 8.64
CA LEU A 72 -22.46 -6.38 8.85
C LEU A 72 -23.79 -5.62 8.84
N GLU A 73 -24.74 -6.03 8.01
CA GLU A 73 -26.08 -5.44 7.96
C GLU A 73 -26.84 -5.61 9.29
N ARG A 74 -26.67 -6.75 9.96
CA ARG A 74 -27.36 -7.05 11.23
C ARG A 74 -26.55 -6.78 12.50
N LEU A 75 -25.26 -6.47 12.41
CA LEU A 75 -24.35 -6.35 13.56
C LEU A 75 -24.77 -5.22 14.49
N GLU A 76 -24.85 -5.49 15.79
CA GLU A 76 -25.24 -4.50 16.79
C GLU A 76 -24.06 -3.63 17.24
N LYS A 77 -24.36 -2.48 17.87
CA LYS A 77 -23.35 -1.52 18.34
C LYS A 77 -22.40 -2.06 19.42
N ASP A 78 -22.83 -3.07 20.17
CA ASP A 78 -22.05 -3.73 21.22
C ASP A 78 -21.60 -5.14 20.83
N GLU A 79 -21.58 -5.43 19.52
CA GLU A 79 -21.04 -6.67 18.96
C GLU A 79 -19.76 -6.41 18.16
N THR A 80 -18.96 -7.46 18.03
CA THR A 80 -17.75 -7.51 17.21
C THR A 80 -17.76 -8.76 16.34
N LEU A 81 -17.62 -8.57 15.02
CA LEU A 81 -17.39 -9.63 14.04
C LEU A 81 -15.91 -10.04 14.01
N LEU A 82 -15.63 -11.34 14.04
CA LEU A 82 -14.30 -11.90 13.78
C LEU A 82 -14.20 -12.40 12.34
N VAL A 83 -13.24 -11.87 11.59
CA VAL A 83 -12.90 -12.31 10.24
C VAL A 83 -11.55 -13.02 10.25
N GLN A 84 -11.56 -14.30 9.92
CA GLN A 84 -10.34 -15.13 9.83
C GLN A 84 -10.06 -15.42 8.35
N SER A 85 -8.91 -14.98 7.84
CA SER A 85 -8.51 -15.12 6.42
C SER A 85 -9.70 -14.91 5.47
N GLY A 86 -10.36 -13.76 5.58
CA GLY A 86 -11.50 -13.36 4.74
C GLY A 86 -12.81 -14.14 4.94
N LYS A 87 -12.97 -14.88 6.04
CA LYS A 87 -14.18 -15.63 6.39
C LYS A 87 -14.79 -15.10 7.70
N PRO A 88 -16.12 -14.83 7.77
CA PRO A 88 -16.77 -14.42 9.00
C PRO A 88 -16.98 -15.63 9.91
N VAL A 89 -16.22 -15.75 11.00
CA VAL A 89 -16.18 -16.98 11.82
C VAL A 89 -16.93 -16.90 13.14
N GLY A 90 -17.25 -15.69 13.61
CA GLY A 90 -18.01 -15.52 14.85
C GLY A 90 -18.37 -14.07 15.12
N VAL A 91 -19.44 -13.89 15.89
CA VAL A 91 -19.87 -12.58 16.42
C VAL A 91 -19.96 -12.71 17.93
N PHE A 92 -19.33 -11.79 18.65
CA PHE A 92 -19.30 -11.81 20.11
C PHE A 92 -19.71 -10.46 20.67
N LYS A 93 -20.34 -10.47 21.84
CA LYS A 93 -20.67 -9.27 22.58
C LYS A 93 -19.40 -8.64 23.16
N THR A 94 -19.22 -7.35 22.93
CA THR A 94 -18.14 -6.51 23.45
C THR A 94 -18.76 -5.24 24.07
N HIS A 95 -18.48 -4.06 23.53
CA HIS A 95 -19.03 -2.77 23.95
C HIS A 95 -18.92 -1.73 22.82
N ALA A 96 -19.68 -0.64 22.92
CA ALA A 96 -19.77 0.39 21.87
C ALA A 96 -18.41 1.00 21.47
N ASN A 97 -17.49 1.15 22.43
CA ASN A 97 -16.14 1.66 22.16
C ASN A 97 -15.13 0.64 21.62
N ALA A 98 -15.48 -0.65 21.53
CA ALA A 98 -14.63 -1.66 20.92
C ALA A 98 -14.70 -1.56 19.38
N PRO A 99 -13.79 -2.21 18.64
CA PRO A 99 -13.96 -2.41 17.21
C PRO A 99 -15.23 -3.22 16.87
N ARG A 100 -15.90 -2.85 15.78
CA ARG A 100 -17.00 -3.62 15.18
C ARG A 100 -16.49 -4.84 14.43
N VAL A 101 -15.27 -4.79 13.90
CA VAL A 101 -14.65 -5.90 13.19
C VAL A 101 -13.21 -6.10 13.63
N LEU A 102 -12.83 -7.34 13.92
CA LEU A 102 -11.45 -7.76 14.14
C LEU A 102 -11.05 -8.76 13.05
N ILE A 103 -9.92 -8.51 12.40
CA ILE A 103 -9.50 -9.24 11.20
C ILE A 103 -8.13 -9.88 11.45
N ALA A 104 -7.99 -11.17 11.17
CA ALA A 104 -6.71 -11.87 11.18
C ALA A 104 -6.55 -12.65 9.87
N ASN A 105 -5.71 -12.17 8.95
CA ASN A 105 -5.56 -12.75 7.61
C ASN A 105 -4.15 -13.29 7.38
N SER A 106 -4.07 -14.47 6.75
CA SER A 106 -2.82 -15.06 6.22
C SER A 106 -1.75 -15.42 7.26
N ASN A 107 -2.08 -15.33 8.54
CA ASN A 107 -1.17 -15.71 9.63
C ASN A 107 -0.93 -17.22 9.60
N LEU A 108 0.35 -17.61 9.62
CA LEU A 108 0.82 -18.98 9.70
C LEU A 108 1.84 -19.08 10.83
N VAL A 109 1.91 -20.24 11.49
CA VAL A 109 2.98 -20.48 12.47
C VAL A 109 4.32 -20.40 11.73
N PRO A 110 5.37 -19.75 12.27
CA PRO A 110 6.54 -19.34 11.49
C PRO A 110 7.22 -20.45 10.68
N HIS A 111 7.29 -21.68 11.19
CA HIS A 111 7.88 -22.79 10.46
C HIS A 111 7.12 -23.18 9.18
N TRP A 112 5.83 -22.86 9.11
CA TRP A 112 4.94 -23.13 7.97
C TRP A 112 4.63 -21.86 7.17
N ALA A 113 5.31 -20.75 7.45
CA ALA A 113 5.02 -19.45 6.89
C ALA A 113 5.66 -19.25 5.50
N ASP A 114 5.37 -20.16 4.56
CA ASP A 114 5.85 -20.12 3.19
C ASP A 114 4.70 -20.20 2.18
N TRP A 115 5.02 -19.93 0.90
CA TRP A 115 4.03 -19.97 -0.17
C TRP A 115 3.55 -21.38 -0.50
N GLU A 116 4.36 -22.42 -0.28
CA GLU A 116 3.97 -23.81 -0.58
C GLU A 116 2.82 -24.23 0.32
N HIS A 117 2.99 -24.07 1.63
CA HIS A 117 1.98 -24.38 2.62
C HIS A 117 0.76 -23.46 2.52
N PHE A 118 0.97 -22.16 2.26
CA PHE A 118 -0.13 -21.24 1.97
C PHE A 118 -0.99 -21.75 0.81
N ASN A 119 -0.37 -22.15 -0.30
CA ASN A 119 -1.06 -22.63 -1.49
C ASN A 119 -1.77 -23.97 -1.26
N GLU A 120 -1.18 -24.86 -0.46
CA GLU A 120 -1.83 -26.10 -0.03
C GLU A 120 -3.17 -25.81 0.69
N LEU A 121 -3.14 -24.93 1.70
CA LEU A 121 -4.33 -24.52 2.44
C LEU A 121 -5.33 -23.75 1.57
N ASP A 122 -4.85 -22.93 0.63
CA ASP A 122 -5.70 -22.15 -0.27
C ASP A 122 -6.50 -23.06 -1.22
N ARG A 123 -5.90 -24.14 -1.73
CA ARG A 123 -6.60 -25.17 -2.53
C ARG A 123 -7.68 -25.87 -1.71
N GLN A 124 -7.44 -26.10 -0.43
CA GLN A 124 -8.41 -26.67 0.52
C GLN A 124 -9.51 -25.67 0.95
N GLY A 125 -9.44 -24.41 0.53
CA GLY A 125 -10.40 -23.36 0.92
C GLY A 125 -10.20 -22.82 2.34
N LEU A 126 -9.01 -23.02 2.90
CA LEU A 126 -8.66 -22.64 4.27
C LEU A 126 -7.89 -21.31 4.36
N MET A 127 -7.37 -20.81 3.25
CA MET A 127 -6.59 -19.58 3.20
C MET A 127 -7.15 -18.49 2.29
N MET A 128 -6.69 -17.27 2.57
CA MET A 128 -6.84 -16.07 1.76
C MET A 128 -5.59 -15.22 2.01
N TYR A 129 -5.02 -14.64 0.96
CA TYR A 129 -3.95 -13.66 1.09
C TYR A 129 -4.56 -12.27 1.28
N GLY A 130 -4.33 -11.66 2.45
CA GLY A 130 -4.91 -10.37 2.80
C GLY A 130 -4.15 -9.17 2.23
N GLN A 131 -2.93 -9.37 1.71
CA GLN A 131 -1.98 -8.28 1.47
C GLN A 131 -1.96 -7.37 2.73
N MET A 132 -1.93 -6.06 2.56
CA MET A 132 -2.11 -5.05 3.59
C MET A 132 -3.57 -4.60 3.59
N THR A 133 -3.97 -3.74 2.65
CA THR A 133 -5.28 -3.10 2.65
C THR A 133 -6.39 -3.85 1.90
N ALA A 134 -6.04 -4.96 1.22
CA ALA A 134 -7.01 -5.76 0.48
C ALA A 134 -7.98 -6.47 1.44
N GLY A 135 -7.45 -7.26 2.37
CA GLY A 135 -8.23 -8.02 3.35
C GLY A 135 -8.71 -7.22 4.56
N SER A 136 -8.30 -5.96 4.69
CA SER A 136 -8.67 -5.05 5.79
C SER A 136 -9.52 -3.85 5.34
N TRP A 137 -9.95 -3.84 4.08
CA TRP A 137 -10.99 -2.96 3.55
C TRP A 137 -10.66 -1.47 3.70
N ILE A 138 -9.48 -1.06 3.24
CA ILE A 138 -9.06 0.35 3.24
C ILE A 138 -8.23 0.71 2.01
N TYR A 139 -8.47 0.00 0.91
CA TYR A 139 -7.83 0.28 -0.37
C TYR A 139 -8.61 1.36 -1.12
N ILE A 140 -7.87 2.31 -1.70
CA ILE A 140 -8.41 3.51 -2.35
C ILE A 140 -7.85 3.68 -3.77
N GLY A 141 -7.57 2.55 -4.43
CA GLY A 141 -6.91 2.52 -5.73
C GLY A 141 -5.43 2.87 -5.64
N SER A 142 -4.85 3.26 -6.77
CA SER A 142 -3.43 3.62 -6.92
C SER A 142 -3.05 4.81 -6.02
N GLN A 143 -4.03 5.64 -5.63
CA GLN A 143 -3.82 6.78 -4.74
C GLN A 143 -3.30 6.34 -3.36
N GLY A 144 -3.54 5.10 -2.93
CA GLY A 144 -3.08 4.63 -1.62
C GLY A 144 -1.56 4.72 -1.41
N ILE A 145 -0.77 4.59 -2.48
CA ILE A 145 0.70 4.54 -2.42
C ILE A 145 1.39 5.71 -3.12
N VAL A 146 0.69 6.44 -4.00
CA VAL A 146 1.30 7.49 -4.85
C VAL A 146 2.05 8.55 -4.06
N GLN A 147 1.57 8.96 -2.88
CA GLN A 147 2.32 9.91 -2.06
C GLN A 147 3.60 9.30 -1.49
N GLY A 148 3.58 8.05 -1.03
CA GLY A 148 4.79 7.38 -0.56
C GLY A 148 5.85 7.27 -1.66
N THR A 149 5.41 7.01 -2.89
CA THR A 149 6.27 6.98 -4.07
C THR A 149 6.79 8.36 -4.45
N TYR A 150 5.94 9.38 -4.37
CA TYR A 150 6.33 10.77 -4.56
C TYR A 150 7.37 11.21 -3.51
N GLU A 151 7.14 10.95 -2.22
CA GLU A 151 8.10 11.26 -1.15
C GLU A 151 9.42 10.52 -1.32
N THR A 152 9.38 9.26 -1.78
CA THR A 152 10.60 8.49 -2.08
C THR A 152 11.41 9.16 -3.19
N PHE A 153 10.77 9.53 -4.31
CA PHE A 153 11.47 10.18 -5.42
C PHE A 153 11.95 11.59 -5.06
N VAL A 154 11.17 12.35 -4.29
CA VAL A 154 11.58 13.68 -3.79
C VAL A 154 12.79 13.55 -2.86
N ALA A 155 12.77 12.60 -1.92
CA ALA A 155 13.90 12.36 -1.02
C ALA A 155 15.16 11.91 -1.78
N MET A 156 15.02 10.98 -2.72
CA MET A 156 16.09 10.57 -3.64
C MET A 156 16.64 11.78 -4.43
N GLY A 157 15.76 12.63 -4.98
CA GLY A 157 16.15 13.84 -5.69
C GLY A 157 16.93 14.82 -4.81
N ARG A 158 16.52 15.00 -3.54
CA ARG A 158 17.25 15.84 -2.57
C ARG A 158 18.65 15.30 -2.28
N GLU A 159 18.78 13.99 -2.11
CA GLU A 159 20.05 13.35 -1.77
C GLU A 159 21.04 13.34 -2.94
N HIS A 160 20.59 12.96 -4.13
CA HIS A 160 21.48 12.70 -5.26
C HIS A 160 21.57 13.87 -6.25
N TYR A 161 20.56 14.75 -6.27
CA TYR A 161 20.36 15.74 -7.33
C TYR A 161 20.02 17.15 -6.84
N GLY A 162 20.22 17.44 -5.55
CA GLY A 162 19.98 18.77 -4.98
C GLY A 162 18.51 19.17 -4.91
N GLY A 163 17.59 18.21 -5.08
CA GLY A 163 16.14 18.41 -4.99
C GLY A 163 15.44 18.74 -6.31
N ASP A 164 16.19 18.93 -7.39
CA ASP A 164 15.63 19.22 -8.72
C ASP A 164 15.81 18.02 -9.66
N LEU A 165 14.68 17.42 -10.05
CA LEU A 165 14.63 16.30 -10.98
C LEU A 165 14.33 16.74 -12.43
N THR A 166 14.28 18.04 -12.71
CA THR A 166 14.07 18.55 -14.07
C THR A 166 15.11 17.99 -15.03
N GLY A 167 14.65 17.42 -16.14
CA GLY A 167 15.53 16.81 -17.15
C GLY A 167 16.08 15.43 -16.77
N ARG A 168 15.66 14.86 -15.63
CA ARG A 168 16.02 13.51 -15.19
C ARG A 168 14.94 12.50 -15.51
N TRP A 169 15.32 11.23 -15.53
CA TRP A 169 14.35 10.15 -15.69
C TRP A 169 14.65 8.91 -14.86
N ILE A 170 13.57 8.23 -14.47
CA ILE A 170 13.59 7.05 -13.61
C ILE A 170 13.21 5.82 -14.45
N LEU A 171 13.97 4.73 -14.30
CA LEU A 171 13.67 3.43 -14.89
C LEU A 171 13.04 2.52 -13.83
N THR A 172 11.92 1.89 -14.17
CA THR A 172 11.26 0.91 -13.31
C THR A 172 10.47 -0.14 -14.11
N ALA A 173 9.83 -1.07 -13.41
CA ALA A 173 8.85 -1.99 -13.97
C ALA A 173 7.66 -2.23 -13.03
N GLY A 174 6.60 -2.78 -13.60
CA GLY A 174 5.33 -3.09 -12.92
C GLY A 174 4.36 -1.91 -12.89
N LEU A 175 3.24 -2.05 -13.59
CA LEU A 175 2.13 -1.09 -13.65
C LEU A 175 0.83 -1.71 -13.10
N GLY A 176 0.93 -2.58 -12.09
CA GLY A 176 -0.21 -3.11 -11.34
C GLY A 176 -0.90 -2.07 -10.44
N GLY A 177 -1.75 -2.50 -9.50
CA GLY A 177 -2.54 -1.57 -8.66
C GLY A 177 -1.69 -0.55 -7.89
N MET A 178 -0.55 -1.01 -7.34
CA MET A 178 0.42 -0.16 -6.64
C MET A 178 1.51 0.37 -7.59
N GLY A 179 2.03 -0.52 -8.45
CA GLY A 179 2.99 -0.23 -9.53
C GLY A 179 2.62 0.95 -10.42
N GLY A 180 1.33 1.07 -10.72
CA GLY A 180 0.76 2.12 -11.55
C GLY A 180 0.84 3.51 -10.93
N ALA A 181 1.21 3.65 -9.67
CA ALA A 181 1.42 4.96 -9.03
C ALA A 181 2.80 5.57 -9.35
N GLN A 182 3.78 4.76 -9.74
CA GLN A 182 5.15 5.21 -10.03
C GLN A 182 5.22 6.31 -11.10
N PRO A 183 4.53 6.21 -12.25
CA PRO A 183 4.68 7.19 -13.32
C PRO A 183 4.12 8.57 -12.93
N LEU A 184 2.95 8.60 -12.28
CA LEU A 184 2.39 9.85 -11.75
C LEU A 184 3.28 10.45 -10.65
N ALA A 185 3.76 9.64 -9.71
CA ALA A 185 4.65 10.10 -8.64
C ALA A 185 5.93 10.73 -9.19
N ALA A 186 6.55 10.10 -10.20
CA ALA A 186 7.76 10.63 -10.83
C ALA A 186 7.51 11.97 -11.53
N THR A 187 6.44 12.08 -12.33
CA THR A 187 6.13 13.33 -13.03
C THR A 187 5.72 14.46 -12.08
N MET A 188 5.06 14.14 -10.96
CA MET A 188 4.79 15.10 -9.88
C MET A 188 6.07 15.53 -9.15
N ALA A 189 7.06 14.65 -9.01
CA ALA A 189 8.39 14.97 -8.47
C ALA A 189 9.28 15.74 -9.46
N GLY A 190 8.86 15.88 -10.72
CA GLY A 190 9.60 16.60 -11.77
C GLY A 190 10.48 15.72 -12.65
N ALA A 191 10.44 14.39 -12.52
CA ALA A 191 11.19 13.44 -13.34
C ALA A 191 10.31 12.81 -14.43
N SER A 192 10.90 12.55 -15.60
CA SER A 192 10.31 11.59 -16.54
C SER A 192 10.43 10.17 -16.00
N LEU A 193 9.63 9.23 -16.52
CA LEU A 193 9.69 7.83 -16.09
C LEU A 193 9.47 6.87 -17.26
N LEU A 194 10.26 5.80 -17.29
CA LEU A 194 10.04 4.64 -18.15
C LEU A 194 9.68 3.43 -17.27
N ALA A 195 8.45 2.93 -17.39
CA ALA A 195 7.98 1.73 -16.70
C ALA A 195 7.81 0.58 -17.70
N VAL A 196 8.48 -0.54 -17.47
CA VAL A 196 8.27 -1.78 -18.22
C VAL A 196 7.09 -2.56 -17.65
N GLU A 197 6.12 -2.94 -18.47
CA GLU A 197 4.96 -3.75 -18.07
C GLU A 197 4.67 -4.81 -19.13
N CYS A 198 4.43 -6.04 -18.69
CA CYS A 198 4.20 -7.17 -19.57
C CYS A 198 2.73 -7.36 -19.98
N ASP A 199 1.80 -6.87 -19.16
CA ASP A 199 0.36 -6.96 -19.41
C ASP A 199 -0.17 -5.65 -20.02
N PRO A 200 -0.58 -5.66 -21.30
CA PRO A 200 -1.11 -4.46 -21.94
C PRO A 200 -2.36 -3.94 -21.24
N SER A 201 -3.18 -4.78 -20.61
CA SER A 201 -4.37 -4.34 -19.89
C SER A 201 -4.03 -3.46 -18.67
N HIS A 202 -2.89 -3.74 -18.02
CA HIS A 202 -2.39 -2.90 -16.93
C HIS A 202 -1.99 -1.52 -17.44
N ILE A 203 -1.30 -1.44 -18.57
CA ILE A 203 -0.91 -0.16 -19.20
C ILE A 203 -2.16 0.67 -19.54
N HIS A 204 -3.14 0.07 -20.23
CA HIS A 204 -4.37 0.76 -20.62
C HIS A 204 -5.13 1.31 -19.41
N LYS A 205 -5.26 0.53 -18.34
CA LYS A 205 -5.91 0.99 -17.10
C LYS A 205 -5.20 2.20 -16.47
N ARG A 206 -3.90 2.39 -16.69
CA ARG A 206 -3.11 3.51 -16.12
C ARG A 206 -3.21 4.75 -16.99
N LEU A 207 -3.35 4.58 -18.30
CA LEU A 207 -3.77 5.64 -19.21
C LEU A 207 -5.18 6.12 -18.85
N ASP A 208 -6.14 5.20 -18.71
CA ASP A 208 -7.55 5.52 -18.43
C ASP A 208 -7.73 6.26 -17.10
N THR A 209 -6.92 5.93 -16.09
CA THR A 209 -6.95 6.57 -14.76
C THR A 209 -6.11 7.85 -14.67
N GLY A 210 -5.38 8.23 -15.72
CA GLY A 210 -4.51 9.42 -15.74
C GLY A 210 -3.20 9.26 -14.96
N TYR A 211 -2.83 8.03 -14.62
CA TYR A 211 -1.59 7.70 -13.91
C TYR A 211 -0.38 7.50 -14.84
N LEU A 212 -0.61 7.39 -16.14
CA LEU A 212 0.40 7.23 -17.19
C LEU A 212 0.06 8.13 -18.37
N ASP A 213 1.06 8.75 -19.00
CA ASP A 213 0.86 9.67 -20.12
C ASP A 213 0.80 8.94 -21.47
N VAL A 214 1.73 8.02 -21.73
CA VAL A 214 1.85 7.35 -23.03
C VAL A 214 2.27 5.88 -22.91
N MET A 215 1.85 5.09 -23.90
CA MET A 215 2.29 3.71 -24.11
C MET A 215 3.22 3.64 -25.32
N GLU A 216 4.25 2.81 -25.20
CA GLU A 216 5.13 2.41 -26.30
C GLU A 216 5.27 0.88 -26.33
N THR A 217 5.54 0.34 -27.51
CA THR A 217 5.79 -1.11 -27.72
C THR A 217 7.18 -1.39 -28.25
N ASP A 218 8.00 -0.34 -28.39
CA ASP A 218 9.35 -0.38 -28.93
C ASP A 218 10.28 0.42 -28.03
N LEU A 219 11.45 -0.15 -27.73
CA LEU A 219 12.40 0.43 -26.80
C LEU A 219 13.04 1.70 -27.36
N ASP A 220 13.32 1.75 -28.68
CA ASP A 220 13.93 2.93 -29.30
C ASP A 220 12.97 4.12 -29.29
N GLY A 221 11.69 3.87 -29.61
CA GLY A 221 10.62 4.86 -29.50
C GLY A 221 10.46 5.40 -28.08
N ALA A 222 10.46 4.52 -27.08
CA ALA A 222 10.38 4.91 -25.67
C ALA A 222 11.56 5.79 -25.24
N LEU A 223 12.80 5.40 -25.58
CA LEU A 223 14.01 6.17 -25.25
C LEU A 223 14.05 7.53 -25.96
N ALA A 224 13.61 7.61 -27.22
CA ALA A 224 13.54 8.86 -27.96
C ALA A 224 12.59 9.88 -27.32
N ARG A 225 11.47 9.41 -26.74
CA ARG A 225 10.54 10.27 -25.99
C ARG A 225 11.13 10.77 -24.69
N ILE A 226 11.77 9.87 -23.92
CA ILE A 226 12.43 10.24 -22.66
C ILE A 226 13.52 11.27 -22.91
N ASP A 227 14.36 11.09 -23.93
CA ASP A 227 15.42 12.04 -24.31
C ASP A 227 14.84 13.42 -24.67
N ARG A 228 13.75 13.46 -25.45
CA ARG A 228 13.07 14.71 -25.80
C ARG A 228 12.50 15.41 -24.56
N ALA A 229 11.77 14.69 -23.72
CA ALA A 229 11.17 15.22 -22.50
C ALA A 229 12.23 15.78 -21.53
N SER A 230 13.35 15.05 -21.42
CA SER A 230 14.50 15.46 -20.60
C SER A 230 15.12 16.77 -21.10
N LYS A 231 15.31 16.91 -22.42
CA LYS A 231 15.83 18.14 -23.05
C LYS A 231 14.87 19.33 -22.95
N ASP A 232 13.57 19.08 -23.07
CA ASP A 232 12.54 20.11 -23.02
C ASP A 232 12.21 20.55 -21.58
N GLY A 233 12.72 19.85 -20.56
CA GLY A 233 12.40 20.10 -19.15
C GLY A 233 10.93 19.83 -18.80
N LYS A 234 10.29 18.92 -19.55
CA LYS A 234 8.86 18.60 -19.43
C LYS A 234 8.70 17.12 -19.12
N PRO A 235 8.47 16.74 -17.86
CA PRO A 235 8.35 15.34 -17.45
C PRO A 235 7.29 14.58 -18.26
N VAL A 236 7.63 13.36 -18.67
CA VAL A 236 6.68 12.42 -19.30
C VAL A 236 6.82 11.05 -18.67
N SER A 237 5.70 10.36 -18.51
CA SER A 237 5.65 8.96 -18.12
C SER A 237 5.34 8.04 -19.30
N VAL A 238 6.22 7.07 -19.54
CA VAL A 238 6.16 6.12 -20.66
C VAL A 238 6.00 4.70 -20.12
N GLY A 239 4.91 4.04 -20.48
CA GLY A 239 4.71 2.60 -20.23
C GLY A 239 5.17 1.81 -21.44
N LEU A 240 6.23 1.03 -21.30
CA LEU A 240 6.78 0.18 -22.35
C LEU A 240 6.23 -1.25 -22.19
N LEU A 241 5.51 -1.73 -23.20
CA LEU A 241 5.10 -3.12 -23.27
C LEU A 241 6.32 -4.02 -23.46
N GLY A 242 6.62 -4.85 -22.47
CA GLY A 242 7.77 -5.77 -22.51
C GLY A 242 8.01 -6.50 -21.20
N ASN A 243 9.04 -7.35 -21.17
CA ASN A 243 9.45 -8.04 -19.95
C ASN A 243 10.66 -7.33 -19.32
N ALA A 244 10.57 -6.99 -18.03
CA ALA A 244 11.64 -6.31 -17.30
C ALA A 244 12.94 -7.13 -17.26
N ALA A 245 12.85 -8.46 -17.16
CA ALA A 245 14.00 -9.37 -17.20
C ALA A 245 14.71 -9.41 -18.58
N GLU A 246 14.15 -8.78 -19.61
CA GLU A 246 14.74 -8.66 -20.94
C GLU A 246 15.16 -7.21 -21.24
N VAL A 247 14.29 -6.25 -20.91
CA VAL A 247 14.49 -4.83 -21.21
C VAL A 247 15.61 -4.22 -20.35
N LEU A 248 15.68 -4.52 -19.05
CA LEU A 248 16.73 -3.92 -18.20
C LEU A 248 18.13 -4.40 -18.60
N PRO A 249 18.39 -5.71 -18.82
CA PRO A 249 19.66 -6.17 -19.37
C PRO A 249 20.00 -5.57 -20.74
N GLU A 250 19.00 -5.34 -21.60
CA GLU A 250 19.17 -4.66 -22.88
C GLU A 250 19.67 -3.22 -22.69
N LEU A 251 19.05 -2.45 -21.79
CA LEU A 251 19.43 -1.08 -21.48
C LEU A 251 20.87 -1.00 -20.93
N VAL A 252 21.24 -1.92 -20.04
CA VAL A 252 22.63 -2.04 -19.54
C VAL A 252 23.59 -2.28 -20.72
N ARG A 253 23.29 -3.23 -21.61
CA ARG A 253 24.17 -3.56 -22.75
C ARG A 253 24.34 -2.39 -23.72
N ARG A 254 23.30 -1.56 -23.88
CA ARG A 254 23.35 -0.34 -24.70
C ARG A 254 24.07 0.82 -24.02
N GLY A 255 24.44 0.69 -22.74
CA GLY A 255 25.05 1.77 -21.97
C GLY A 255 24.10 2.93 -21.71
N VAL A 256 22.79 2.69 -21.70
CA VAL A 256 21.79 3.70 -21.34
C VAL A 256 21.92 4.00 -19.85
N ARG A 257 21.80 5.27 -19.47
CA ARG A 257 21.99 5.71 -18.07
C ARG A 257 20.75 6.46 -17.58
N PRO A 258 19.80 5.78 -16.91
CA PRO A 258 18.77 6.46 -16.12
C PRO A 258 19.39 7.23 -14.96
N ASP A 259 18.64 8.18 -14.40
CA ASP A 259 19.01 8.90 -13.19
C ASP A 259 18.57 8.16 -11.92
N ALA A 260 17.64 7.20 -12.00
CA ALA A 260 17.39 6.26 -10.92
C ALA A 260 16.83 4.95 -11.46
N VAL A 261 17.04 3.86 -10.73
CA VAL A 261 16.50 2.53 -11.03
C VAL A 261 15.80 1.95 -9.82
N THR A 262 14.62 1.41 -10.04
CA THR A 262 13.84 0.70 -9.01
C THR A 262 12.98 -0.39 -9.67
N ASP A 263 12.23 -1.16 -8.89
CA ASP A 263 11.27 -2.15 -9.42
C ASP A 263 10.03 -2.26 -8.52
N GLN A 264 8.86 -2.45 -9.14
CA GLN A 264 7.60 -2.74 -8.43
C GLN A 264 6.76 -3.84 -9.12
N THR A 265 7.42 -4.76 -9.82
CA THR A 265 6.77 -6.03 -10.21
C THR A 265 6.28 -6.78 -8.96
N SER A 266 5.36 -7.73 -9.11
CA SER A 266 4.89 -8.54 -7.96
C SER A 266 5.85 -9.71 -7.66
N ALA A 267 7.13 -9.40 -7.43
CA ALA A 267 8.18 -10.39 -7.17
C ALA A 267 7.95 -11.19 -5.87
N HIS A 268 7.14 -10.67 -4.95
CA HIS A 268 6.78 -11.30 -3.68
C HIS A 268 5.97 -12.59 -3.82
N ASP A 269 5.40 -12.85 -5.00
CA ASP A 269 4.64 -14.06 -5.34
C ASP A 269 5.14 -14.61 -6.68
N PRO A 270 6.22 -15.44 -6.67
CA PRO A 270 6.81 -15.95 -7.91
C PRO A 270 5.87 -16.81 -8.77
N LEU A 271 4.79 -17.36 -8.19
CA LEU A 271 3.83 -18.17 -8.93
C LEU A 271 2.88 -17.29 -9.75
N ASN A 272 2.37 -16.21 -9.14
CA ASN A 272 1.29 -15.41 -9.74
C ASN A 272 1.74 -14.05 -10.26
N GLY A 273 2.85 -13.50 -9.74
CA GLY A 273 3.16 -12.07 -9.83
C GLY A 273 4.27 -11.66 -10.81
N TYR A 274 5.11 -12.60 -11.26
CA TYR A 274 6.25 -12.29 -12.12
C TYR A 274 6.26 -13.16 -13.38
N LEU A 275 6.35 -12.53 -14.55
CA LEU A 275 6.37 -13.23 -15.84
C LEU A 275 7.82 -13.66 -16.17
N PRO A 276 8.10 -14.96 -16.35
CA PRO A 276 9.42 -15.41 -16.79
C PRO A 276 9.81 -14.81 -18.16
N ALA A 277 11.10 -14.57 -18.38
CA ALA A 277 11.59 -14.10 -19.68
C ALA A 277 11.26 -15.11 -20.80
N GLY A 278 10.94 -14.62 -21.99
CA GLY A 278 10.53 -15.42 -23.14
C GLY A 278 9.12 -16.02 -23.09
N TRP A 279 8.36 -15.79 -22.01
CA TRP A 279 6.99 -16.30 -21.87
C TRP A 279 5.95 -15.27 -22.31
N THR A 280 4.80 -15.75 -22.78
CA THR A 280 3.58 -14.95 -22.92
C THR A 280 2.69 -15.06 -21.68
N LEU A 281 1.74 -14.13 -21.54
CA LEU A 281 0.76 -14.16 -20.44
C LEU A 281 -0.12 -15.41 -20.49
N GLU A 282 -0.50 -15.86 -21.68
CA GLU A 282 -1.31 -17.08 -21.88
C GLU A 282 -0.56 -18.32 -21.42
N GLN A 283 0.73 -18.42 -21.77
CA GLN A 283 1.60 -19.51 -21.30
C GLN A 283 1.71 -19.51 -19.78
N ALA A 284 1.87 -18.34 -19.16
CA ALA A 284 1.93 -18.22 -17.71
C ALA A 284 0.63 -18.66 -17.03
N VAL A 285 -0.54 -18.28 -17.58
CA VAL A 285 -1.84 -18.71 -17.06
C VAL A 285 -1.99 -20.23 -17.12
N GLU A 286 -1.65 -20.85 -18.25
CA GLU A 286 -1.76 -22.30 -18.42
C GLU A 286 -0.81 -23.06 -17.48
N LEU A 287 0.46 -22.63 -17.39
CA LEU A 287 1.48 -23.33 -16.62
C LEU A 287 1.32 -23.18 -15.11
N ARG A 288 0.68 -22.10 -14.62
CA ARG A 288 0.35 -21.97 -13.19
C ARG A 288 -0.52 -23.12 -12.68
N GLU A 289 -1.41 -23.64 -13.53
CA GLU A 289 -2.27 -24.77 -13.16
C GLU A 289 -1.59 -26.12 -13.41
N ARG A 290 -0.85 -26.25 -14.53
CA ARG A 290 -0.27 -27.51 -14.96
C ARG A 290 1.05 -27.87 -14.26
N ASP A 291 1.90 -26.89 -14.01
CA ASP A 291 3.26 -27.07 -13.47
C ASP A 291 3.71 -25.83 -12.66
N PRO A 292 3.10 -25.59 -11.48
CA PRO A 292 3.38 -24.41 -10.66
C PRO A 292 4.84 -24.35 -10.18
N GLU A 293 5.49 -25.49 -9.96
CA GLU A 293 6.90 -25.56 -9.55
C GLU A 293 7.82 -25.01 -10.64
N ARG A 294 7.54 -25.33 -11.91
CA ARG A 294 8.26 -24.76 -13.04
C ARG A 294 8.07 -23.26 -13.16
N VAL A 295 6.85 -22.76 -12.96
CA VAL A 295 6.57 -21.30 -12.99
C VAL A 295 7.41 -20.59 -11.94
N VAL A 296 7.38 -21.06 -10.69
CA VAL A 296 8.14 -20.46 -9.58
C VAL A 296 9.63 -20.44 -9.89
N ARG A 297 10.19 -21.56 -10.35
CA ARG A 297 11.61 -21.68 -10.68
C ARG A 297 12.02 -20.71 -11.81
N GLU A 298 11.30 -20.68 -12.92
CA GLU A 298 11.65 -19.83 -14.07
C GLU A 298 11.40 -18.34 -13.79
N ALA A 299 10.40 -18.01 -12.95
CA ALA A 299 10.16 -16.65 -12.49
C ALA A 299 11.33 -16.15 -11.62
N ARG A 300 11.78 -16.94 -10.63
CA ARG A 300 12.93 -16.60 -9.78
C ARG A 300 14.23 -16.46 -10.58
N GLN A 301 14.48 -17.36 -11.53
CA GLN A 301 15.62 -17.23 -12.46
C GLN A 301 15.58 -15.91 -13.24
N SER A 302 14.40 -15.49 -13.68
CA SER A 302 14.21 -14.22 -14.39
C SER A 302 14.39 -13.01 -13.47
N MET A 303 13.94 -13.08 -12.20
CA MET A 303 14.22 -12.06 -11.19
C MET A 303 15.72 -11.93 -10.92
N ALA A 304 16.46 -13.03 -10.89
CA ALA A 304 17.92 -13.01 -10.73
C ALA A 304 18.62 -12.29 -11.89
N VAL A 305 18.13 -12.46 -13.12
CA VAL A 305 18.63 -11.71 -14.30
C VAL A 305 18.30 -10.22 -14.18
N HIS A 306 17.06 -9.89 -13.78
CA HIS A 306 16.61 -8.52 -13.57
C HIS A 306 17.48 -7.81 -12.51
N VAL A 307 17.68 -8.42 -11.34
CA VAL A 307 18.48 -7.84 -10.25
C VAL A 307 19.95 -7.68 -10.65
N ARG A 308 20.53 -8.60 -11.43
CA ARG A 308 21.88 -8.38 -11.99
C ARG A 308 21.94 -7.12 -12.86
N ALA A 309 20.91 -6.83 -13.65
CA ALA A 309 20.87 -5.57 -14.42
C ALA A 309 20.75 -4.33 -13.50
N MET A 310 19.96 -4.41 -12.43
CA MET A 310 19.90 -3.34 -11.42
C MET A 310 21.26 -3.13 -10.73
N LEU A 311 21.98 -4.20 -10.40
CA LEU A 311 23.33 -4.14 -9.84
C LEU A 311 24.34 -3.51 -10.81
N GLU A 312 24.24 -3.79 -12.11
CA GLU A 312 25.08 -3.13 -13.12
C GLU A 312 24.82 -1.62 -13.17
N PHE A 313 23.55 -1.17 -13.12
CA PHE A 313 23.25 0.26 -12.99
C PHE A 313 23.78 0.86 -11.69
N HIS A 314 23.64 0.15 -10.58
CA HIS A 314 24.20 0.55 -9.30
C HIS A 314 25.73 0.72 -9.37
N ALA A 315 26.43 -0.24 -9.98
CA ALA A 315 27.88 -0.17 -10.20
C ALA A 315 28.31 0.99 -11.12
N MET A 316 27.42 1.47 -11.99
CA MET A 316 27.62 2.70 -12.77
C MET A 316 27.48 3.99 -11.92
N GLY A 317 27.10 3.88 -10.64
CA GLY A 317 26.85 5.01 -9.74
C GLY A 317 25.44 5.60 -9.88
N ILE A 318 24.49 4.85 -10.46
CA ILE A 318 23.09 5.30 -10.59
C ILE A 318 22.35 4.95 -9.28
N PRO A 319 21.64 5.91 -8.65
CA PRO A 319 20.77 5.63 -7.51
C PRO A 319 19.83 4.47 -7.83
N THR A 320 20.05 3.35 -7.13
CA THR A 320 19.32 2.10 -7.33
C THR A 320 18.78 1.68 -5.99
N PHE A 321 17.50 1.29 -5.93
CA PHE A 321 16.87 0.88 -4.68
C PHE A 321 15.75 -0.12 -4.92
N ASP A 322 15.46 -0.92 -3.89
CA ASP A 322 14.32 -1.83 -3.84
C ASP A 322 13.08 -1.11 -3.33
N TYR A 323 11.95 -1.31 -4.00
CA TYR A 323 10.67 -0.68 -3.66
C TYR A 323 9.68 -1.63 -2.98
N GLY A 324 10.20 -2.57 -2.20
CA GLY A 324 9.44 -3.30 -1.22
C GLY A 324 8.63 -4.47 -1.76
N ASN A 325 9.11 -5.12 -2.82
CA ASN A 325 8.51 -6.30 -3.43
C ASN A 325 9.33 -7.59 -3.23
N ASN A 326 10.41 -7.51 -2.46
CA ASN A 326 11.29 -8.64 -2.11
C ASN A 326 12.11 -9.23 -3.28
N ILE A 327 12.27 -8.49 -4.39
CA ILE A 327 13.00 -8.99 -5.57
C ILE A 327 14.47 -9.34 -5.26
N ARG A 328 15.12 -8.57 -4.38
CA ARG A 328 16.50 -8.84 -3.93
C ARG A 328 16.63 -10.20 -3.25
N GLN A 329 15.68 -10.56 -2.39
CA GLN A 329 15.65 -11.86 -1.71
C GLN A 329 15.47 -13.00 -2.73
N MET A 330 14.53 -12.85 -3.67
CA MET A 330 14.31 -13.87 -4.70
C MET A 330 15.56 -14.09 -5.56
N ALA A 331 16.28 -13.02 -5.90
CA ALA A 331 17.54 -13.11 -6.62
C ALA A 331 18.67 -13.72 -5.77
N SER A 332 18.75 -13.37 -4.49
CA SER A 332 19.73 -13.94 -3.55
C SER A 332 19.59 -15.45 -3.43
N GLU A 333 18.35 -15.95 -3.32
CA GLU A 333 18.08 -17.38 -3.26
C GLU A 333 18.38 -18.13 -4.58
N GLU A 334 18.57 -17.41 -5.69
CA GLU A 334 19.03 -17.93 -6.99
C GLU A 334 20.54 -17.71 -7.22
N GLY A 335 21.30 -17.40 -6.17
CA GLY A 335 22.76 -17.27 -6.21
C GLY A 335 23.27 -15.92 -6.70
N VAL A 336 22.49 -14.85 -6.58
CA VAL A 336 23.01 -13.48 -6.70
C VAL A 336 23.52 -13.03 -5.32
N ASP A 337 24.75 -13.40 -4.99
CA ASP A 337 25.35 -13.22 -3.66
C ASP A 337 25.33 -11.76 -3.17
N ASN A 338 25.37 -10.81 -4.11
CA ASN A 338 25.41 -9.38 -3.84
C ASN A 338 24.08 -8.66 -4.16
N ALA A 339 22.95 -9.39 -4.15
CA ALA A 339 21.62 -8.84 -4.44
C ALA A 339 21.20 -7.68 -3.51
N PHE A 340 21.77 -7.61 -2.31
CA PHE A 340 21.48 -6.58 -1.31
C PHE A 340 22.48 -5.40 -1.33
N ASP A 341 23.36 -5.29 -2.34
CA ASP A 341 24.29 -4.15 -2.47
C ASP A 341 23.55 -2.82 -2.66
N PHE A 342 22.33 -2.83 -3.22
CA PHE A 342 21.46 -1.66 -3.22
C PHE A 342 20.39 -1.73 -2.12
N PRO A 343 20.09 -0.59 -1.46
CA PRO A 343 19.23 -0.57 -0.27
C PRO A 343 17.74 -0.65 -0.61
N GLY A 344 16.92 -0.98 0.40
CA GLY A 344 15.49 -0.69 0.35
C GLY A 344 15.19 0.81 0.45
N PHE A 345 14.07 1.23 -0.12
CA PHE A 345 13.68 2.66 -0.11
C PHE A 345 13.42 3.21 1.30
N VAL A 346 13.05 2.36 2.27
CA VAL A 346 12.77 2.83 3.64
C VAL A 346 14.03 3.23 4.39
N PRO A 347 15.06 2.37 4.55
CA PRO A 347 16.31 2.80 5.15
C PRO A 347 16.98 3.94 4.38
N ALA A 348 16.84 3.98 3.05
CA ALA A 348 17.44 5.02 2.22
C ALA A 348 16.74 6.39 2.39
N TYR A 349 15.40 6.43 2.36
CA TYR A 349 14.67 7.68 2.12
C TYR A 349 13.53 7.96 3.11
N ILE A 350 12.79 6.93 3.55
CA ILE A 350 11.50 7.14 4.24
C ILE A 350 11.62 7.10 5.78
N ARG A 351 12.59 6.37 6.34
CA ARG A 351 12.71 6.20 7.80
C ARG A 351 12.72 7.50 8.62
N PRO A 352 13.32 8.62 8.18
CA PRO A 352 13.21 9.88 8.90
C PRO A 352 11.76 10.37 9.10
N LEU A 353 10.86 10.10 8.14
CA LEU A 353 9.42 10.40 8.27
C LEU A 353 8.78 9.50 9.34
N PHE A 354 9.09 8.20 9.32
CA PHE A 354 8.59 7.24 10.32
C PHE A 354 9.04 7.59 11.75
N CYS A 355 10.24 8.14 11.92
CA CYS A 355 10.71 8.60 13.23
C CYS A 355 9.81 9.70 13.83
N ARG A 356 9.02 10.42 13.03
CA ARG A 356 8.05 11.43 13.49
C ARG A 356 6.59 10.94 13.44
N GLY A 357 6.38 9.63 13.25
CA GLY A 357 5.06 9.03 13.08
C GLY A 357 4.36 9.40 11.77
N VAL A 358 5.08 10.02 10.82
CA VAL A 358 4.54 10.38 9.49
C VAL A 358 4.44 9.10 8.66
N GLY A 359 3.33 8.90 7.96
CA GLY A 359 3.10 7.73 7.12
C GLY A 359 1.81 7.87 6.31
N PRO A 360 1.35 6.80 5.62
CA PRO A 360 0.28 6.86 4.62
C PRO A 360 -1.13 6.97 5.20
N PHE A 361 -1.34 8.00 6.01
CA PHE A 361 -2.63 8.43 6.54
C PHE A 361 -3.57 8.81 5.40
N ARG A 362 -4.79 8.27 5.44
CA ARG A 362 -5.78 8.44 4.38
C ARG A 362 -7.20 8.53 4.94
N TRP A 363 -8.09 9.07 4.14
CA TRP A 363 -9.52 9.05 4.43
C TRP A 363 -10.37 8.88 3.17
N ALA A 364 -11.60 8.40 3.34
CA ALA A 364 -12.57 8.27 2.26
C ALA A 364 -13.95 8.79 2.68
N ALA A 365 -14.62 9.46 1.76
CA ALA A 365 -15.94 10.05 1.98
C ALA A 365 -17.03 9.03 1.69
N LEU A 366 -17.73 8.55 2.74
CA LEU A 366 -18.78 7.53 2.58
C LEU A 366 -20.00 8.04 1.80
N SER A 367 -20.17 9.36 1.69
CA SER A 367 -21.18 9.99 0.84
C SER A 367 -21.01 9.60 -0.64
N GLY A 368 -19.78 9.34 -1.09
CA GLY A 368 -19.45 9.27 -2.51
C GLY A 368 -19.30 10.62 -3.19
N ASN A 369 -19.44 11.72 -2.46
CA ASN A 369 -19.39 13.07 -3.01
C ASN A 369 -17.92 13.58 -3.00
N PRO A 370 -17.33 13.92 -4.17
CA PRO A 370 -15.95 14.41 -4.22
C PRO A 370 -15.75 15.75 -3.50
N GLU A 371 -16.83 16.54 -3.35
CA GLU A 371 -16.77 17.82 -2.64
C GLU A 371 -16.42 17.64 -1.16
N ASP A 372 -16.80 16.53 -0.53
CA ASP A 372 -16.38 16.23 0.84
C ASP A 372 -14.85 16.14 0.94
N ILE A 373 -14.19 15.52 -0.05
CA ILE A 373 -12.73 15.46 -0.10
C ILE A 373 -12.13 16.85 -0.32
N PHE A 374 -12.65 17.64 -1.24
CA PHE A 374 -12.13 19.00 -1.47
C PHE A 374 -12.28 19.91 -0.24
N ARG A 375 -13.36 19.74 0.53
CA ARG A 375 -13.53 20.43 1.81
C ARG A 375 -12.53 19.95 2.86
N THR A 376 -12.26 18.65 2.94
CA THR A 376 -11.19 18.15 3.82
C THR A 376 -9.81 18.62 3.39
N ASP A 377 -9.50 18.68 2.08
CA ASP A 377 -8.23 19.22 1.56
C ASP A 377 -8.04 20.68 2.03
N ALA A 378 -9.09 21.51 1.91
CA ALA A 378 -9.06 22.88 2.39
C ALA A 378 -8.87 22.97 3.92
N LYS A 379 -9.55 22.09 4.68
CA LYS A 379 -9.40 22.04 6.15
C LYS A 379 -7.99 21.63 6.57
N VAL A 380 -7.34 20.72 5.84
CA VAL A 380 -5.95 20.34 6.12
C VAL A 380 -5.04 21.56 5.95
N LYS A 381 -5.18 22.32 4.86
CA LYS A 381 -4.40 23.55 4.64
C LYS A 381 -4.63 24.61 5.72
N GLU A 382 -5.86 24.75 6.21
CA GLU A 382 -6.20 25.65 7.32
C GLU A 382 -5.51 25.25 8.62
N LEU A 383 -5.45 23.95 8.94
CA LEU A 383 -4.89 23.43 10.19
C LEU A 383 -3.37 23.32 10.17
N ILE A 384 -2.77 23.24 8.98
CA ILE A 384 -1.32 23.11 8.79
C ILE A 384 -0.87 24.20 7.79
N PRO A 385 -0.97 25.49 8.14
CA PRO A 385 -0.81 26.59 7.18
C PRO A 385 0.63 26.79 6.68
N ASP A 386 1.62 26.35 7.46
CA ASP A 386 3.03 26.64 7.21
C ASP A 386 3.76 25.52 6.42
N ASP A 387 3.09 24.41 6.09
CA ASP A 387 3.67 23.30 5.34
C ASP A 387 3.41 23.45 3.83
N HIS A 388 4.27 24.21 3.17
CA HIS A 388 4.20 24.43 1.71
C HIS A 388 4.32 23.14 0.89
N HIS A 389 5.09 22.15 1.36
CA HIS A 389 5.26 20.87 0.68
C HIS A 389 3.94 20.08 0.69
N LEU A 390 3.29 20.02 1.86
CA LEU A 390 1.97 19.40 2.00
C LEU A 390 0.89 20.13 1.20
N HIS A 391 0.94 21.47 1.14
CA HIS A 391 -0.03 22.24 0.33
C HIS A 391 0.13 21.94 -1.15
N ASN A 392 1.37 21.91 -1.65
CA ASN A 392 1.69 21.55 -3.02
C ASN A 392 1.26 20.09 -3.34
N TRP A 393 1.46 19.16 -2.40
CA TRP A 393 0.94 17.81 -2.49
C TRP A 393 -0.58 17.81 -2.72
N LEU A 394 -1.34 18.54 -1.90
CA LEU A 394 -2.81 18.62 -2.01
C LEU A 394 -3.27 19.28 -3.31
N ASP A 395 -2.57 20.32 -3.78
CA ASP A 395 -2.87 20.98 -5.07
C ASP A 395 -2.68 20.02 -6.24
N MET A 396 -1.52 19.35 -6.31
CA MET A 396 -1.27 18.36 -7.35
C MET A 396 -2.21 17.16 -7.24
N ALA A 397 -2.53 16.70 -6.02
CA ALA A 397 -3.46 15.61 -5.79
C ALA A 397 -4.90 15.96 -6.21
N ARG A 398 -5.27 17.24 -6.20
CA ARG A 398 -6.56 17.71 -6.75
C ARG A 398 -6.53 17.82 -8.27
N GLU A 399 -5.43 18.29 -8.83
CA GLU A 399 -5.29 18.53 -10.28
C GLU A 399 -5.04 17.26 -11.09
N ARG A 400 -4.30 16.30 -10.52
CA ARG A 400 -3.72 15.17 -11.26
C ARG A 400 -4.26 13.80 -10.86
N ILE A 401 -4.87 13.65 -9.68
CA ILE A 401 -5.38 12.35 -9.22
C ILE A 401 -6.89 12.28 -9.43
N HIS A 402 -7.32 11.36 -10.29
CA HIS A 402 -8.72 11.00 -10.43
C HIS A 402 -9.14 10.06 -9.29
N PHE A 403 -10.32 10.30 -8.72
CA PHE A 403 -10.89 9.39 -7.72
C PHE A 403 -11.26 8.04 -8.35
N GLN A 404 -11.16 6.98 -7.55
CA GLN A 404 -11.52 5.61 -7.92
C GLN A 404 -12.51 5.09 -6.87
N GLY A 405 -13.76 4.78 -7.24
CA GLY A 405 -14.78 4.36 -6.28
C GLY A 405 -15.24 5.50 -5.36
N LEU A 406 -15.23 5.28 -4.03
CA LEU A 406 -15.47 6.37 -3.06
C LEU A 406 -14.34 7.41 -3.19
N PRO A 407 -14.66 8.71 -3.29
CA PRO A 407 -13.65 9.76 -3.21
C PRO A 407 -12.84 9.62 -1.93
N ALA A 408 -11.52 9.62 -2.08
CA ALA A 408 -10.57 9.39 -1.01
C ALA A 408 -9.33 10.24 -1.21
N ARG A 409 -8.59 10.46 -0.14
CA ARG A 409 -7.35 11.23 -0.14
C ARG A 409 -6.28 10.52 0.67
N ILE A 410 -5.07 10.48 0.12
CA ILE A 410 -3.83 10.18 0.85
C ILE A 410 -3.18 11.50 1.26
N CYS A 411 -2.74 11.63 2.51
CA CYS A 411 -2.00 12.79 2.98
C CYS A 411 -1.09 12.36 4.15
N TRP A 412 0.21 12.30 3.90
CA TRP A 412 1.19 11.86 4.91
C TRP A 412 1.34 12.91 6.00
N VAL A 413 0.86 12.56 7.20
CA VAL A 413 0.95 13.40 8.41
C VAL A 413 1.37 12.56 9.62
N GLY A 414 1.99 13.23 10.59
CA GLY A 414 2.65 12.60 11.73
C GLY A 414 1.88 12.61 13.04
N LEU A 415 2.59 12.26 14.11
CA LEU A 415 2.08 12.29 15.47
C LEU A 415 1.61 13.70 15.87
N GLY A 416 0.37 13.79 16.34
CA GLY A 416 -0.32 15.03 16.68
C GLY A 416 -1.25 15.50 15.56
N ASP A 417 -0.76 15.64 14.33
CA ASP A 417 -1.58 16.16 13.23
C ASP A 417 -2.66 15.17 12.80
N ARG A 418 -2.42 13.85 12.87
CA ARG A 418 -3.47 12.85 12.63
C ARG A 418 -4.69 13.05 13.54
N ALA A 419 -4.49 13.24 14.84
CA ALA A 419 -5.57 13.47 15.79
C ALA A 419 -6.26 14.82 15.55
N ARG A 420 -5.50 15.89 15.30
CA ARG A 420 -6.05 17.22 14.97
C ARG A 420 -6.97 17.17 13.75
N LEU A 421 -6.51 16.52 12.67
CA LEU A 421 -7.29 16.35 11.45
C LEU A 421 -8.53 15.49 11.67
N GLY A 422 -8.39 14.34 12.36
CA GLY A 422 -9.54 13.46 12.61
C GLY A 422 -10.63 14.12 13.44
N LEU A 423 -10.26 14.89 14.47
CA LEU A 423 -11.21 15.66 15.28
C LEU A 423 -11.90 16.75 14.44
N ALA A 424 -11.15 17.46 13.60
CA ALA A 424 -11.72 18.48 12.72
C ALA A 424 -12.67 17.87 11.67
N PHE A 425 -12.34 16.71 11.09
CA PHE A 425 -13.22 16.02 10.16
C PHE A 425 -14.50 15.54 10.86
N ASN A 426 -14.40 15.05 12.10
CA ASN A 426 -15.57 14.69 12.90
C ASN A 426 -16.48 15.90 13.16
N GLU A 427 -15.92 17.05 13.51
CA GLU A 427 -16.68 18.29 13.67
C GLU A 427 -17.34 18.75 12.35
N MET A 428 -16.65 18.58 11.22
CA MET A 428 -17.22 18.88 9.91
C MET A 428 -18.39 17.96 9.55
N VAL A 429 -18.37 16.70 9.98
CA VAL A 429 -19.53 15.80 9.86
C VAL A 429 -20.66 16.25 10.80
N ALA A 430 -20.35 16.57 12.06
CA ALA A 430 -21.33 17.01 13.06
C ALA A 430 -22.08 18.29 12.63
N SER A 431 -21.36 19.25 12.05
CA SER A 431 -21.90 20.52 11.55
C SER A 431 -22.62 20.41 10.19
N GLY A 432 -22.53 19.27 9.51
CA GLY A 432 -23.06 19.08 8.15
C GLY A 432 -22.22 19.77 7.06
N ALA A 433 -21.00 20.22 7.39
CA ALA A 433 -20.04 20.69 6.41
C ALA A 433 -19.52 19.54 5.51
N LEU A 434 -19.61 18.30 5.97
CA LEU A 434 -19.47 17.09 5.16
C LEU A 434 -20.82 16.36 5.09
N GLU A 435 -21.15 15.81 3.93
CA GLU A 435 -22.48 15.25 3.66
C GLU A 435 -22.77 13.95 4.45
N ALA A 436 -21.74 13.15 4.67
CA ALA A 436 -21.81 11.89 5.42
C ALA A 436 -20.51 11.64 6.20
N PRO A 437 -20.49 10.62 7.08
CA PRO A 437 -19.28 10.24 7.80
C PRO A 437 -18.09 9.93 6.91
N ILE A 438 -16.90 10.20 7.46
CA ILE A 438 -15.61 9.91 6.84
C ILE A 438 -15.00 8.68 7.52
N VAL A 439 -14.39 7.79 6.74
CA VAL A 439 -13.48 6.78 7.30
C VAL A 439 -12.06 7.30 7.26
N ILE A 440 -11.33 7.14 8.36
CA ILE A 440 -9.91 7.46 8.47
C ILE A 440 -9.14 6.17 8.71
N GLY A 441 -8.12 5.92 7.90
CA GLY A 441 -7.24 4.77 8.06
C GLY A 441 -5.87 5.02 7.47
N ARG A 442 -5.19 3.94 7.13
CA ARG A 442 -3.84 3.96 6.53
C ARG A 442 -3.52 2.65 5.85
N ASP A 443 -2.40 2.61 5.14
CA ASP A 443 -1.74 1.35 4.84
C ASP A 443 -1.26 0.64 6.12
N HIS A 444 -0.93 -0.65 6.03
CA HIS A 444 -0.23 -1.38 7.08
C HIS A 444 1.27 -1.04 7.08
N LEU A 445 1.80 -0.52 5.98
CA LEU A 445 3.06 0.20 5.94
C LEU A 445 2.89 1.51 6.72
N ASP A 446 3.36 1.56 7.95
CA ASP A 446 3.42 2.78 8.76
C ASP A 446 4.46 2.60 9.88
N SER A 447 4.89 3.72 10.45
CA SER A 447 5.97 3.80 11.44
C SER A 447 5.92 2.77 12.58
N GLY A 448 4.74 2.42 13.09
CA GLY A 448 4.58 1.51 14.24
C GLY A 448 3.93 0.18 13.94
N SER A 449 3.52 -0.07 12.69
CA SER A 449 2.55 -1.11 12.38
C SER A 449 3.10 -2.26 11.55
N VAL A 450 4.41 -2.35 11.33
CA VAL A 450 5.01 -3.40 10.51
C VAL A 450 6.39 -3.80 11.00
N ALA A 451 6.66 -5.10 10.94
CA ALA A 451 7.99 -5.69 10.95
C ALA A 451 8.21 -6.42 9.62
N SER A 452 9.25 -6.01 8.89
CA SER A 452 9.56 -6.45 7.53
C SER A 452 11.04 -6.19 7.21
N PRO A 453 11.93 -7.16 7.50
CA PRO A 453 13.39 -6.99 7.40
C PRO A 453 13.91 -6.66 5.99
N ASN A 454 13.14 -6.96 4.95
CA ASN A 454 13.51 -6.65 3.57
C ASN A 454 12.83 -5.38 3.02
N ARG A 455 12.18 -4.60 3.90
CA ARG A 455 11.46 -3.37 3.53
C ARG A 455 11.44 -2.34 4.67
N GLU A 456 10.36 -2.23 5.44
CA GLU A 456 10.19 -1.12 6.39
C GLU A 456 11.18 -1.11 7.54
N THR A 457 11.56 -2.30 8.00
CA THR A 457 12.46 -2.48 9.15
C THR A 457 13.82 -3.00 8.72
N GLU A 458 14.18 -2.87 7.44
CA GLU A 458 15.49 -3.23 6.92
C GLU A 458 16.60 -2.35 7.52
N ALA A 459 17.64 -2.96 8.05
CA ALA A 459 18.78 -2.27 8.66
C ALA A 459 18.33 -1.27 9.75
N MET A 460 17.58 -1.76 10.74
CA MET A 460 17.35 -0.98 11.96
C MET A 460 18.70 -0.69 12.64
N ARG A 461 18.83 0.50 13.23
CA ARG A 461 20.11 0.97 13.80
C ARG A 461 20.66 0.05 14.89
N ASP A 462 19.78 -0.61 15.63
CA ASP A 462 20.06 -1.54 16.72
C ASP A 462 20.01 -3.01 16.27
N GLY A 463 19.74 -3.30 14.99
CA GLY A 463 19.58 -4.65 14.45
C GLY A 463 18.24 -5.32 14.78
N SER A 464 17.23 -4.57 15.26
CA SER A 464 15.90 -5.08 15.62
C SER A 464 14.97 -5.40 14.43
N ASP A 465 15.52 -5.59 13.24
CA ASP A 465 14.81 -5.71 11.96
C ASP A 465 13.64 -6.71 12.02
N ALA A 466 13.86 -7.87 12.63
CA ALA A 466 12.92 -9.00 12.68
C ALA A 466 11.99 -9.00 13.91
N VAL A 467 12.08 -8.01 14.80
CA VAL A 467 11.23 -7.97 16.01
C VAL A 467 9.79 -7.61 15.63
N SER A 468 8.89 -8.60 15.70
CA SER A 468 7.48 -8.48 15.30
C SER A 468 6.50 -8.24 16.44
N ASP A 469 6.99 -7.95 17.66
CA ASP A 469 6.15 -7.56 18.79
C ASP A 469 5.41 -6.23 18.51
N TRP A 470 6.08 -5.28 17.85
CA TRP A 470 5.56 -3.94 17.56
C TRP A 470 4.24 -3.91 16.79
N PRO A 471 4.08 -4.59 15.62
CA PRO A 471 2.80 -4.63 14.92
C PRO A 471 1.70 -5.32 15.73
N LEU A 472 2.03 -6.34 16.54
CA LEU A 472 1.06 -7.00 17.43
C LEU A 472 0.56 -6.01 18.49
N LEU A 473 1.47 -5.30 19.15
CA LEU A 473 1.17 -4.25 20.13
C LEU A 473 0.37 -3.11 19.50
N ASN A 474 0.70 -2.69 18.28
CA ASN A 474 -0.06 -1.67 17.55
C ASN A 474 -1.53 -2.10 17.35
N ALA A 475 -1.80 -3.34 16.94
CA ALA A 475 -3.16 -3.84 16.78
C ALA A 475 -3.92 -3.93 18.12
N LEU A 476 -3.26 -4.44 19.16
CA LEU A 476 -3.84 -4.54 20.50
C LEU A 476 -4.18 -3.15 21.04
N LEU A 477 -3.27 -2.19 20.89
CA LEU A 477 -3.45 -0.82 21.35
C LEU A 477 -4.55 -0.09 20.57
N ASN A 478 -4.63 -0.28 19.25
CA ASN A 478 -5.72 0.28 18.44
C ASN A 478 -7.09 -0.29 18.83
N THR A 479 -7.13 -1.58 19.18
CA THR A 479 -8.34 -2.24 19.70
C THR A 479 -8.74 -1.66 21.05
N ALA A 480 -7.79 -1.48 21.97
CA ALA A 480 -8.02 -0.87 23.28
C ALA A 480 -8.39 0.62 23.19
N SER A 481 -7.88 1.33 22.20
CA SER A 481 -8.11 2.77 22.01
C SER A 481 -9.48 3.09 21.39
N GLY A 482 -10.04 2.13 20.65
CA GLY A 482 -11.39 2.19 20.09
C GLY A 482 -11.46 2.46 18.59
N ALA A 483 -10.53 1.93 17.79
CA ALA A 483 -10.68 1.91 16.34
C ALA A 483 -11.99 1.20 15.93
N THR A 484 -12.56 1.54 14.77
CA THR A 484 -13.80 0.90 14.29
C THR A 484 -13.55 -0.51 13.76
N TRP A 485 -12.43 -0.73 13.07
CA TRP A 485 -11.90 -2.07 12.83
C TRP A 485 -10.38 -2.12 12.89
N VAL A 486 -9.88 -3.28 13.29
CA VAL A 486 -8.45 -3.56 13.44
C VAL A 486 -8.11 -4.86 12.74
N SER A 487 -6.93 -4.93 12.14
CA SER A 487 -6.47 -6.08 11.39
C SER A 487 -5.03 -6.45 11.71
N LEU A 488 -4.74 -7.75 11.75
CA LEU A 488 -3.40 -8.34 11.84
C LEU A 488 -3.17 -9.29 10.68
N HIS A 489 -2.24 -8.93 9.81
CA HIS A 489 -1.95 -9.67 8.59
C HIS A 489 -0.48 -10.11 8.55
N HIS A 490 -0.21 -11.11 7.72
CA HIS A 490 1.12 -11.67 7.51
C HIS A 490 1.47 -11.72 6.02
N GLY A 491 2.73 -11.38 5.72
CA GLY A 491 3.39 -11.44 4.42
C GLY A 491 3.00 -10.35 3.42
N GLY A 492 2.28 -9.31 3.81
CA GLY A 492 1.84 -8.26 2.90
C GLY A 492 3.01 -7.52 2.23
N GLY A 493 2.99 -7.57 0.91
CA GLY A 493 3.89 -6.92 -0.04
C GLY A 493 5.28 -7.53 -0.19
N VAL A 494 5.83 -8.23 0.81
CA VAL A 494 7.10 -8.97 0.67
C VAL A 494 6.92 -10.50 0.58
N GLY A 495 5.70 -11.01 0.74
CA GLY A 495 5.37 -12.43 0.61
C GLY A 495 5.37 -13.18 1.94
N MET A 496 4.89 -14.43 1.91
CA MET A 496 4.81 -15.29 3.10
C MET A 496 6.17 -15.44 3.77
N GLY A 497 6.21 -15.27 5.10
CA GLY A 497 7.42 -15.45 5.92
C GLY A 497 8.22 -14.17 6.16
N PHE A 498 7.96 -13.12 5.39
CA PHE A 498 8.83 -11.93 5.37
C PHE A 498 8.26 -10.69 6.08
N SER A 499 6.98 -10.69 6.49
CA SER A 499 6.43 -9.56 7.25
C SER A 499 5.25 -9.90 8.16
N GLN A 500 5.12 -9.17 9.26
CA GLN A 500 3.94 -9.13 10.11
C GLN A 500 3.52 -7.68 10.32
N HIS A 501 2.23 -7.38 10.19
CA HIS A 501 1.78 -6.00 10.22
C HIS A 501 0.31 -5.81 10.56
N ALA A 502 -0.01 -4.63 11.08
CA ALA A 502 -1.32 -4.23 11.56
C ALA A 502 -1.93 -3.07 10.75
N GLY A 503 -3.24 -3.14 10.57
CA GLY A 503 -4.04 -2.05 10.01
C GLY A 503 -5.10 -1.61 11.00
N MET A 504 -5.46 -0.32 10.94
CA MET A 504 -6.53 0.26 11.73
C MET A 504 -7.36 1.20 10.87
N VAL A 505 -8.65 1.28 11.17
CA VAL A 505 -9.55 2.29 10.59
C VAL A 505 -10.54 2.74 11.65
N ILE A 506 -10.85 4.03 11.65
CA ILE A 506 -11.81 4.68 12.54
C ILE A 506 -12.79 5.54 11.76
N VAL A 507 -14.05 5.55 12.20
CA VAL A 507 -15.12 6.35 11.58
C VAL A 507 -15.29 7.67 12.34
N CYS A 508 -15.33 8.76 11.57
CA CYS A 508 -15.76 10.09 12.01
C CYS A 508 -17.24 10.25 11.67
N ASP A 509 -18.13 9.94 12.61
CA ASP A 509 -19.59 9.99 12.43
C ASP A 509 -20.25 11.26 12.98
N GLY A 510 -19.44 12.21 13.47
CA GLY A 510 -19.91 13.47 14.06
C GLY A 510 -20.35 13.37 15.51
N SER A 511 -20.26 12.20 16.14
CA SER A 511 -20.63 12.04 17.56
C SER A 511 -19.49 12.44 18.52
N ASP A 512 -19.85 12.89 19.72
CA ASP A 512 -18.91 13.11 20.83
C ASP A 512 -18.20 11.80 21.24
N ASP A 513 -18.94 10.69 21.18
CA ASP A 513 -18.40 9.35 21.43
C ASP A 513 -17.28 9.00 20.43
N ALA A 514 -17.42 9.38 19.16
CA ALA A 514 -16.37 9.22 18.16
C ALA A 514 -15.18 10.14 18.42
N ALA A 515 -15.41 11.40 18.83
CA ALA A 515 -14.32 12.34 19.12
C ALA A 515 -13.33 11.77 20.14
N GLY A 516 -13.82 11.20 21.26
CA GLY A 516 -12.95 10.58 22.26
C GLY A 516 -12.19 9.35 21.74
N ARG A 517 -12.79 8.54 20.86
CA ARG A 517 -12.09 7.41 20.21
C ARG A 517 -11.03 7.91 19.24
N ILE A 518 -11.36 8.89 18.41
CA ILE A 518 -10.48 9.49 17.40
C ILE A 518 -9.24 10.07 18.05
N GLU A 519 -9.39 10.85 19.12
CA GLU A 519 -8.27 11.44 19.86
C GLU A 519 -7.29 10.36 20.35
N ARG A 520 -7.78 9.33 21.04
CA ARG A 520 -6.93 8.24 21.55
C ARG A 520 -6.28 7.46 20.43
N VAL A 521 -7.07 7.02 19.46
CA VAL A 521 -6.62 6.14 18.38
C VAL A 521 -5.61 6.83 17.48
N LEU A 522 -5.89 8.05 17.02
CA LEU A 522 -5.00 8.80 16.12
C LEU A 522 -3.82 9.47 16.84
N THR A 523 -3.77 9.38 18.17
CA THR A 523 -2.57 9.65 18.97
C THR A 523 -1.74 8.37 19.11
N ASN A 524 -2.35 7.30 19.62
CA ASN A 524 -1.66 6.06 19.98
C ASN A 524 -1.09 5.31 18.78
N ASP A 525 -1.79 5.33 17.64
CA ASP A 525 -1.35 4.66 16.43
C ASP A 525 0.01 5.20 15.91
N PRO A 526 0.15 6.50 15.56
CA PRO A 526 1.46 7.05 15.17
C PRO A 526 2.45 7.11 16.34
N ALA A 527 1.99 7.27 17.59
CA ALA A 527 2.88 7.27 18.76
C ALA A 527 3.59 5.92 18.94
N SER A 528 2.93 4.81 18.61
CA SER A 528 3.57 3.49 18.63
C SER A 528 4.75 3.39 17.66
N GLY A 529 4.72 4.13 16.55
CA GLY A 529 5.84 4.23 15.62
C GLY A 529 6.99 5.10 16.11
N VAL A 530 6.67 6.23 16.74
CA VAL A 530 7.67 7.06 17.42
C VAL A 530 8.33 6.27 18.56
N MET A 531 7.54 5.54 19.37
CA MET A 531 8.02 4.63 20.41
C MET A 531 9.01 3.62 19.85
N ARG A 532 8.61 2.85 18.82
CA ARG A 532 9.44 1.81 18.19
C ARG A 532 10.79 2.36 17.69
N HIS A 533 10.79 3.52 17.05
CA HIS A 533 12.03 4.10 16.50
C HIS A 533 12.89 4.77 17.59
N ALA A 534 12.27 5.31 18.64
CA ALA A 534 13.00 5.86 19.78
C ALA A 534 13.72 4.75 20.56
N ASP A 535 13.05 3.60 20.73
CA ASP A 535 13.60 2.37 21.30
C ASP A 535 14.83 1.89 20.52
N ALA A 536 14.71 1.81 19.19
CA ALA A 536 15.82 1.47 18.29
C ALA A 536 16.94 2.53 18.20
N GLY A 537 16.88 3.60 18.99
CA GLY A 537 17.96 4.58 19.13
C GLY A 537 18.02 5.66 18.03
N TYR A 538 16.93 5.93 17.31
CA TYR A 538 16.87 7.05 16.37
C TYR A 538 16.61 8.36 17.11
N GLU A 539 17.59 9.28 17.11
CA GLU A 539 17.47 10.54 17.87
C GLU A 539 16.31 11.41 17.41
N ILE A 540 15.97 11.39 16.11
CA ILE A 540 14.79 12.09 15.57
C ILE A 540 13.50 11.61 16.27
N ALA A 541 13.39 10.31 16.53
CA ALA A 541 12.24 9.73 17.21
C ALA A 541 12.24 10.03 18.71
N ARG A 542 13.41 9.99 19.36
CA ARG A 542 13.56 10.39 20.77
C ARG A 542 13.18 11.86 20.98
N GLN A 543 13.63 12.74 20.09
CA GLN A 543 13.25 14.14 20.09
C GLN A 543 11.74 14.30 19.87
N CYS A 544 11.16 13.61 18.89
CA CYS A 544 9.71 13.66 18.65
C CYS A 544 8.91 13.18 19.86
N ALA A 545 9.35 12.12 20.54
CA ALA A 545 8.72 11.63 21.77
C ALA A 545 8.71 12.70 22.88
N ARG A 546 9.84 13.39 23.10
CA ARG A 546 9.94 14.50 24.07
C ARG A 546 9.07 15.70 23.67
N GLU A 547 9.10 16.10 22.40
CA GLU A 547 8.29 17.21 21.86
C GLU A 547 6.78 16.97 22.03
N LYS A 548 6.35 15.72 21.90
CA LYS A 548 4.93 15.32 21.98
C LYS A 548 4.53 14.82 23.37
N GLY A 549 5.46 14.80 24.33
CA GLY A 549 5.19 14.38 25.70
C GLY A 549 4.77 12.90 25.82
N LEU A 550 5.37 12.02 25.03
CA LEU A 550 5.09 10.59 25.14
C LEU A 550 5.68 10.01 26.43
N ASP A 551 4.91 9.20 27.13
CA ASP A 551 5.38 8.41 28.27
C ASP A 551 6.08 7.14 27.77
N LEU A 552 7.40 7.23 27.59
CA LEU A 552 8.27 6.12 27.19
C LEU A 552 9.20 5.76 28.36
N PRO A 553 8.86 4.72 29.17
CA PRO A 553 9.48 4.50 30.48
C PRO A 553 11.01 4.37 30.49
N MET A 554 11.61 3.86 29.40
CA MET A 554 13.05 3.60 29.28
C MET A 554 13.82 4.67 28.49
N LEU A 555 13.18 5.76 28.05
CA LEU A 555 13.79 6.68 27.08
C LEU A 555 14.91 7.57 27.65
N ASP A 556 14.77 7.99 28.91
CA ASP A 556 15.69 8.92 29.59
C ASP A 556 16.49 8.24 30.72
N GLU A 557 16.58 6.90 30.71
CA GLU A 557 17.45 6.11 31.59
C GLU A 557 18.91 6.03 31.12
#